data_AF-A0A921H6P0-F1
#
_entry.id   AF-A0A921H6P0-F1
#
_cell.length_a   1.000
_cell.length_b   1.000
_cell.length_c   1.000
_cell.angle_alpha   90.00
_cell.angle_beta   90.00
_cell.angle_gamma   90.00
#
_symmetry.space_group_name_H-M   'P 1'
#
loop_
_entity.id
_entity.type
_entity.pdbx_description
1 polymer ?
#
loop_
_entity_poly.entity_id
_entity_poly.type
_entity_poly.pdbx_seq_one_letter_code
_entity_poly.pdbx_strand_id
1 'polypeptide(L)'
;MVKEIFKFSIRRLIQTKINGGIVLLFVALAAMIIANSPLQEYYNILFSKNITLTIGSFNLFDRHDGNPMTLLDFINDALMAIFFFSVGLEIKRELLVGELSSPRKALLPVVAACG
;
A
#
# COMPACT_ATOMS: atom_id res chain seq x y z
N MET A 1 -20.43 2.91 28.14
CA MET A 1 -19.25 3.64 28.66
C MET A 1 -17.96 3.31 27.91
N VAL A 2 -17.58 2.03 27.71
CA VAL A 2 -16.34 1.63 27.01
C VAL A 2 -16.28 2.02 25.52
N LYS A 3 -17.43 2.00 24.80
CA LYS A 3 -17.49 2.36 23.37
C LYS A 3 -17.07 3.82 23.08
N GLU A 4 -17.35 4.75 23.99
CA GLU A 4 -17.00 6.17 23.83
C GLU A 4 -15.50 6.43 24.05
N ILE A 5 -14.86 5.69 24.97
CA ILE A 5 -13.41 5.79 25.25
C ILE A 5 -12.59 5.33 24.04
N PHE A 6 -13.02 4.26 23.38
CA PHE A 6 -12.35 3.74 22.18
C PHE A 6 -12.49 4.71 21.00
N LYS A 7 -13.70 5.28 20.82
CA LYS A 7 -14.00 6.26 19.77
C LYS A 7 -13.20 7.56 19.94
N PHE A 8 -12.99 8.00 21.17
CA PHE A 8 -12.17 9.17 21.51
C PHE A 8 -10.67 8.92 21.26
N SER A 9 -10.16 7.74 21.60
CA SER A 9 -8.74 7.39 21.42
C SER A 9 -8.35 7.25 19.95
N ILE A 10 -9.19 6.63 19.13
CA ILE A 10 -8.96 6.54 17.68
C ILE A 10 -9.00 7.92 17.02
N ARG A 11 -9.96 8.78 17.39
CA ARG A 11 -10.02 10.16 16.89
C ARG A 11 -8.77 10.96 17.25
N ARG A 12 -8.20 10.77 18.44
CA ARG A 12 -6.98 11.46 18.88
C ARG A 12 -5.72 10.96 18.16
N LEU A 13 -5.63 9.67 17.86
CA LEU A 13 -4.56 9.11 17.02
C LEU A 13 -4.61 9.67 15.58
N ILE A 14 -5.81 9.82 15.03
CA ILE A 14 -6.05 10.42 13.70
C ILE A 14 -5.78 11.94 13.70
N GLN A 15 -5.94 12.62 14.84
CA GLN A 15 -5.69 14.07 14.97
C GLN A 15 -4.21 14.45 15.05
N THR A 16 -3.31 13.49 15.27
CA THR A 16 -1.88 13.73 15.07
C THR A 16 -1.66 13.91 13.56
N LYS A 17 -1.42 15.15 13.12
CA LYS A 17 -0.99 15.46 11.74
C LYS A 17 0.42 14.90 11.53
N ILE A 18 0.54 13.58 11.43
CA ILE A 18 1.73 12.94 10.89
C ILE A 18 1.71 13.27 9.40
N ASN A 19 2.66 14.09 8.96
CA ASN A 19 2.81 14.41 7.55
C ASN A 19 3.29 13.13 6.84
N GLY A 20 2.37 12.44 6.15
CA GLY A 20 2.68 11.22 5.41
C GLY A 20 3.81 11.41 4.41
N GLY A 21 3.97 12.61 3.84
CA GLY A 21 5.09 12.94 2.95
C GLY A 21 6.45 12.91 3.64
N ILE A 22 6.56 13.42 4.87
CA ILE A 22 7.82 13.38 5.65
C ILE A 22 8.17 11.94 6.03
N VAL A 23 7.17 11.15 6.44
CA VAL A 23 7.38 9.73 6.77
C VAL A 23 7.84 8.96 5.53
N LEU A 24 7.19 9.18 4.38
CA LEU A 24 7.57 8.54 3.12
C LEU A 24 9.02 8.89 2.73
N LEU A 25 9.38 10.17 2.79
CA LEU A 25 10.74 10.63 2.50
C LEU A 25 11.76 9.97 3.44
N PHE A 26 11.48 9.95 4.74
CA PHE A 26 12.35 9.34 5.73
C PHE A 26 12.55 7.84 5.48
N VAL A 27 11.48 7.10 5.23
CA VAL A 27 11.55 5.66 4.93
C VAL A 27 12.32 5.40 3.64
N ALA A 28 12.10 6.20 2.59
CA ALA A 28 12.85 6.07 1.33
C ALA A 28 14.35 6.32 1.51
N LEU A 29 14.73 7.35 2.26
CA LEU A 29 16.13 7.63 2.59
C LEU A 29 16.74 6.51 3.42
N ALA A 30 16.04 6.02 4.44
CA ALA A 30 16.48 4.89 5.25
C ALA A 30 16.70 3.63 4.39
N ALA A 31 15.76 3.31 3.49
CA ALA A 31 15.88 2.19 2.56
C ALA A 31 17.10 2.34 1.64
N MET A 32 17.34 3.53 1.07
CA MET A 32 18.53 3.80 0.25
C MET A 32 19.83 3.63 1.06
N ILE A 33 19.89 4.13 2.30
CA ILE A 33 21.07 3.98 3.15
C ILE A 33 21.34 2.50 3.42
N ILE A 34 20.31 1.73 3.80
CA ILE A 34 20.46 0.29 4.09
C ILE A 34 20.92 -0.46 2.84
N ALA A 35 20.32 -0.18 1.67
CA ALA A 35 20.65 -0.82 0.41
C ALA A 35 22.08 -0.54 -0.09
N ASN A 36 22.70 0.57 0.33
CA ASN A 36 24.08 0.94 -0.03
C ASN A 36 25.09 0.65 1.10
N SER A 37 24.67 -0.06 2.15
CA SER A 37 25.50 -0.35 3.32
C SER A 37 25.91 -1.84 3.37
N PRO A 38 26.85 -2.23 4.25
CA PRO A 38 27.18 -3.64 4.48
C PRO A 38 25.99 -4.52 4.91
N LEU A 39 24.87 -3.91 5.34
CA LEU A 39 23.64 -4.62 5.70
C LEU A 39 22.79 -5.03 4.48
N GLN A 40 23.20 -4.64 3.26
CA GLN A 40 22.46 -4.94 2.02
C GLN A 40 22.21 -6.44 1.86
N GLU A 41 23.18 -7.30 2.20
CA GLU A 41 23.04 -8.75 2.05
C GLU A 41 21.96 -9.30 2.98
N TYR A 42 21.95 -8.90 4.26
CA TYR A 42 20.91 -9.28 5.22
C TYR A 42 19.53 -8.75 4.82
N TYR A 43 19.48 -7.52 4.29
CA TYR A 43 18.26 -6.92 3.76
C TYR A 43 17.70 -7.76 2.61
N ASN A 44 18.54 -8.10 1.63
CA ASN A 44 18.13 -8.89 0.47
C ASN A 44 17.71 -10.31 0.87
N ILE A 45 18.44 -10.99 1.76
CA ILE A 45 18.09 -12.34 2.24
C ILE A 45 16.71 -12.35 2.91
N LEU A 46 16.40 -11.32 3.71
CA LEU A 46 15.09 -11.20 4.35
C LEU A 46 13.97 -11.12 3.31
N PHE A 47 14.12 -10.26 2.30
CA PHE A 47 13.10 -9.98 1.29
C PHE A 47 12.99 -11.06 0.21
N SER A 48 14.09 -11.75 -0.11
CA SER A 48 14.13 -12.89 -1.03
C SER A 48 13.70 -14.21 -0.36
N LYS A 49 13.30 -14.19 0.91
CA LYS A 49 12.81 -15.38 1.58
C LYS A 49 11.52 -15.85 0.93
N ASN A 50 11.54 -17.08 0.42
CA ASN A 50 10.38 -17.72 -0.19
C ASN A 50 9.32 -18.02 0.86
N ILE A 51 8.06 -17.70 0.54
CA ILE A 51 6.89 -18.01 1.35
C ILE A 51 6.04 -18.98 0.57
N THR A 52 5.81 -20.15 1.16
CA THR A 52 4.88 -21.13 0.62
C THR A 52 3.76 -21.36 1.64
N LEU A 53 2.52 -21.34 1.17
CA LEU A 53 1.35 -21.73 1.94
C LEU A 53 0.65 -22.83 1.16
N THR A 54 0.91 -24.05 1.60
CA THR A 54 0.35 -25.26 1.01
C THR A 54 -0.90 -25.64 1.80
N ILE A 55 -2.03 -25.82 1.12
CA ILE A 55 -3.24 -26.43 1.68
C ILE A 55 -3.50 -27.71 0.90
N GLY A 56 -3.19 -28.86 1.51
CA GLY A 56 -3.29 -30.17 0.84
C GLY A 56 -2.25 -30.31 -0.28
N SER A 57 -2.68 -30.55 -1.51
CA SER A 57 -1.83 -30.60 -2.71
C SER A 57 -1.77 -29.28 -3.48
N PHE A 58 -2.45 -28.23 -2.99
CA PHE A 58 -2.52 -26.93 -3.66
C PHE A 58 -1.61 -25.93 -2.94
N ASN A 59 -0.65 -25.36 -3.66
CA ASN A 59 0.13 -24.22 -3.18
C ASN A 59 -0.59 -22.93 -3.56
N LEU A 60 -1.04 -22.18 -2.55
CA LEU A 60 -1.75 -20.91 -2.77
C LEU A 60 -0.81 -19.77 -3.20
N PHE A 61 0.48 -19.91 -2.93
CA PHE A 61 1.51 -18.91 -3.22
C PHE A 61 2.52 -19.37 -4.28
N ASP A 62 2.21 -20.44 -5.02
CA ASP A 62 2.94 -20.74 -6.25
C ASP A 62 2.42 -19.80 -7.34
N ARG A 63 3.33 -19.01 -7.92
CA ARG A 63 3.00 -18.22 -9.12
C ARG A 63 2.79 -19.19 -10.30
N HIS A 64 1.99 -18.76 -11.27
CA HIS A 64 1.70 -19.49 -12.51
C HIS A 64 2.96 -19.93 -13.30
N ASP A 65 4.11 -19.31 -13.00
CA ASP A 65 5.41 -19.54 -13.64
C ASP A 65 6.29 -20.58 -12.91
N GLY A 66 5.78 -21.23 -11.86
CA GLY A 66 6.51 -22.28 -11.12
C GLY A 66 7.55 -21.79 -10.11
N ASN A 67 7.62 -20.47 -9.87
CA ASN A 67 8.52 -19.88 -8.87
C ASN A 67 7.76 -19.63 -7.55
N PRO A 68 8.40 -19.91 -6.38
CA PRO A 68 7.81 -19.58 -5.09
C PRO A 68 7.74 -18.05 -4.92
N MET A 69 6.64 -17.56 -4.35
CA MET A 69 6.46 -16.15 -4.06
C MET A 69 7.44 -15.70 -2.95
N THR A 70 8.13 -14.58 -3.17
CA THR A 70 9.03 -14.03 -2.17
C THR A 70 8.26 -13.22 -1.11
N LEU A 71 8.86 -13.02 0.07
CA LEU A 71 8.30 -12.14 1.10
C LEU A 71 8.07 -10.73 0.56
N LEU A 72 8.98 -10.22 -0.28
CA LEU A 72 8.85 -8.92 -0.90
C LEU A 72 7.60 -8.83 -1.79
N ASP A 73 7.36 -9.84 -2.62
CA ASP A 73 6.18 -9.88 -3.48
C ASP A 73 4.88 -9.86 -2.67
N PHE A 74 4.84 -10.63 -1.57
CA PHE A 74 3.68 -10.66 -0.68
C PHE A 74 3.41 -9.31 -0.01
N ILE A 75 4.45 -8.66 0.50
CA ILE A 75 4.32 -7.34 1.10
C ILE A 75 3.83 -6.34 0.05
N ASN A 76 4.38 -6.38 -1.16
CA ASN A 76 3.97 -5.49 -2.24
C ASN A 76 2.50 -5.70 -2.61
N ASP A 77 2.06 -6.94 -2.82
CA ASP A 77 0.68 -7.24 -3.20
C ASP A 77 -0.31 -6.83 -2.08
N ALA A 78 0.02 -7.12 -0.82
CA ALA A 78 -0.81 -6.77 0.33
C ALA A 78 -0.89 -5.24 0.55
N LEU A 79 0.23 -4.53 0.50
CA LEU A 79 0.25 -3.07 0.66
C LEU A 79 -0.44 -2.37 -0.51
N MET A 80 -0.22 -2.85 -1.74
CA MET A 80 -0.90 -2.33 -2.93
C MET A 80 -2.40 -2.58 -2.89
N ALA A 81 -2.85 -3.72 -2.39
CA ALA A 81 -4.28 -3.99 -2.21
C ALA A 81 -4.93 -2.97 -1.25
N ILE A 82 -4.27 -2.64 -0.13
CA ILE A 82 -4.74 -1.61 0.81
C ILE A 82 -4.72 -0.22 0.15
N PHE A 83 -3.64 0.12 -0.56
CA PHE A 83 -3.50 1.39 -1.26
C PHE A 83 -4.60 1.58 -2.31
N PHE A 84 -4.77 0.62 -3.22
CA PHE A 84 -5.77 0.67 -4.27
C PHE A 84 -7.20 0.61 -3.72
N PHE A 85 -7.43 -0.06 -2.60
CA PHE A 85 -8.73 0.01 -1.94
C PHE A 85 -9.04 1.44 -1.47
N SER A 86 -8.10 2.10 -0.79
CA SER A 86 -8.25 3.50 -0.37
C SER A 86 -8.45 4.44 -1.55
N VAL A 87 -7.62 4.30 -2.59
CA VAL A 87 -7.73 5.08 -3.84
C VAL A 87 -9.06 4.81 -4.54
N GLY A 88 -9.49 3.55 -4.61
CA GLY A 88 -10.75 3.16 -5.21
C GLY A 88 -11.97 3.75 -4.50
N LEU A 89 -11.94 3.84 -3.17
CA LEU A 89 -12.97 4.52 -2.38
C LEU A 89 -12.98 6.03 -2.67
N GLU A 90 -11.82 6.65 -2.81
CA GLU A 90 -11.70 8.07 -3.14
C GLU A 90 -12.22 8.36 -4.55
N ILE A 91 -11.82 7.56 -5.53
CA ILE A 91 -12.33 7.65 -6.91
C ILE A 91 -13.84 7.46 -6.92
N LYS A 92 -14.38 6.46 -6.20
CA LYS A 92 -15.82 6.27 -6.08
C LYS A 92 -16.51 7.51 -5.51
N ARG A 93 -15.92 8.15 -4.50
CA ARG A 93 -16.45 9.41 -3.94
C ARG A 93 -16.44 10.53 -4.99
N GLU A 94 -15.35 10.68 -5.74
CA GLU A 94 -15.25 11.69 -6.80
C GLU A 94 -16.22 11.46 -7.95
N LEU A 95 -16.49 10.21 -8.30
CA LEU A 95 -17.49 9.82 -9.30
C LEU A 95 -18.93 10.08 -8.84
N LEU A 96 -19.23 9.96 -7.54
CA LEU A 96 -20.59 10.15 -7.04
C LEU A 96 -20.92 11.62 -6.77
N VAL A 97 -20.00 12.36 -6.16
CA VAL A 97 -20.26 13.72 -5.66
C VAL A 97 -19.13 14.72 -5.90
N GLY A 98 -18.04 14.31 -6.57
CA GLY A 98 -16.87 15.16 -6.80
C GLY A 98 -16.72 15.63 -8.24
N GLU A 99 -15.47 15.90 -8.63
CA GLU A 99 -15.12 16.47 -9.93
C GLU A 99 -15.24 15.48 -11.10
N LEU A 100 -15.34 14.18 -10.82
CA LEU A 100 -15.57 13.15 -11.83
C LEU A 100 -17.06 12.81 -12.01
N SER A 101 -17.96 13.46 -11.27
CA SER A 101 -19.39 13.14 -11.27
C SER A 101 -20.14 13.50 -12.55
N SER A 102 -19.56 14.34 -13.41
CA SER A 102 -20.15 14.69 -14.71
C SER A 102 -19.11 14.65 -15.82
N PRO A 103 -19.48 14.24 -17.05
CA PRO A 103 -18.53 14.15 -18.17
C PRO A 103 -17.82 15.48 -18.45
N ARG A 104 -18.52 16.61 -18.26
CA ARG A 104 -17.97 17.94 -18.49
C ARG A 104 -16.89 18.32 -17.48
N LYS A 105 -17.05 17.95 -16.20
CA LYS A 105 -16.04 18.18 -15.17
C LYS A 105 -14.87 17.19 -15.27
N ALA A 106 -15.18 15.92 -15.58
CA ALA A 106 -14.17 14.86 -15.71
C ALA A 106 -13.22 15.07 -16.89
N LEU A 107 -13.64 15.77 -17.95
CA LEU A 107 -12.83 15.99 -19.15
C LEU A 107 -11.47 16.64 -18.82
N LEU A 108 -11.46 17.67 -17.96
CA LEU A 108 -10.23 18.40 -17.64
C LEU A 108 -9.21 17.52 -16.88
N PRO A 109 -9.56 16.85 -15.76
CA PRO A 109 -8.67 15.91 -15.09
C PRO A 109 -8.24 14.73 -15.98
N VAL A 110 -9.15 14.17 -16.79
CA VAL A 110 -8.84 13.02 -17.65
C VAL A 110 -7.83 13.41 -18.73
N VAL A 111 -8.03 14.51 -19.44
CA VAL A 111 -7.08 14.97 -20.45
C VAL A 111 -5.75 15.34 -19.82
N ALA A 112 -5.75 16.00 -18.65
CA ALA A 112 -4.54 16.33 -17.91
C ALA A 112 -3.77 15.08 -17.41
N ALA A 113 -4.46 13.96 -17.17
CA ALA A 113 -3.83 12.70 -16.79
C ALA A 113 -3.35 11.86 -18.00
N CYS A 114 -3.97 12.05 -19.17
CA CYS A 114 -3.57 11.38 -20.41
C CYS A 114 -2.38 12.05 -21.10
N GLY A 115 -2.19 13.36 -20.93
CA GLY A 115 -1.06 14.13 -21.46
C GLY A 115 0.18 14.02 -20.58
#